data_AF-A0A2V4W8C6-F1
#
_entry.id   AF-A0A2V4W8C6-F1
#
_cell.length_a   1.000
_cell.length_b   1.000
_cell.length_c   1.000
_cell.angle_alpha   90.00
_cell.angle_beta   90.00
_cell.angle_gamma   90.00
#
_symmetry.space_group_name_H-M   'P 1'
#
loop_
_entity.id
_entity.type
_entity.pdbx_description
1 polymer ?
#
loop_
_entity_poly.entity_id
_entity_poly.type
_entity_poly.pdbx_seq_one_letter_code
_entity_poly.pdbx_strand_id
1 'polypeptide(L)'
;MKRFVYLILLIIGLPVVLNYALFSWQAPGVNADENAWLGFFANYVGLISAVCIALYQQHIQRKKDKEDELVQKKKEEDRLKRDNRSYIVLHDFNSNLRLKNVKTHENSRIIETEGYRKLVDSLNTMTGASDAFNTSFLKLSHYGNPEVILDCRVFLQTKTSEGNLGNFKVDIGVFEKGIEIFIPTVPINAHVGDTVEIIEVKVEYSTLSNEKVHYIHSLPEKKDICKIINDGQEEVLYEFQLDESSWIYPNKLQRD
;
A
#
# COMPACT_ATOMS: atom_id res chain seq x y z
N MET A 1 -13.63 26.74 37.87
CA MET A 1 -14.75 26.83 38.85
C MET A 1 -15.21 28.25 39.14
N LYS A 2 -14.37 29.16 39.68
CA LYS A 2 -14.80 30.54 40.02
C LYS A 2 -15.50 31.29 38.87
N ARG A 3 -14.97 31.21 37.64
CA ARG A 3 -15.58 31.83 36.44
C ARG A 3 -16.98 31.31 36.10
N PHE A 4 -17.26 30.03 36.39
CA PHE A 4 -18.56 29.41 36.11
C PHE A 4 -19.62 29.88 37.11
N VAL A 5 -19.22 30.02 38.38
CA VAL A 5 -20.08 30.56 39.44
C VAL A 5 -20.47 32.02 39.16
N TYR A 6 -19.52 32.86 38.74
CA TYR A 6 -19.83 34.25 38.36
C TYR A 6 -20.79 34.34 37.18
N LEU A 7 -20.69 33.43 36.21
CA LEU A 7 -21.55 33.42 35.03
C LEU A 7 -22.98 32.99 35.38
N ILE A 8 -23.15 32.01 36.27
CA ILE A 8 -24.47 31.62 36.82
C ILE A 8 -25.09 32.78 37.61
N LEU A 9 -24.31 33.42 38.49
CA LEU A 9 -24.78 34.57 39.27
C LEU A 9 -25.21 35.73 38.37
N LEU A 10 -24.49 35.97 37.28
CA LEU A 10 -24.83 37.00 36.30
C LEU A 10 -26.12 36.65 35.55
N ILE A 11 -26.29 35.40 35.10
CA ILE A 11 -27.50 34.94 34.41
C ILE A 11 -28.74 35.02 35.32
N ILE A 12 -28.61 34.72 36.61
CA ILE A 12 -29.73 34.78 37.56
C ILE A 12 -29.97 36.22 38.05
N GLY A 13 -28.92 37.03 38.19
CA GLY A 13 -29.01 38.41 38.67
C GLY A 13 -29.46 39.41 37.61
N LEU A 14 -29.15 39.20 36.33
CA LEU A 14 -29.48 40.12 35.24
C LEU A 14 -31.00 40.43 35.13
N PRO A 15 -31.92 39.45 35.24
CA PRO A 15 -33.36 39.72 35.24
C PRO A 15 -33.80 40.59 36.40
N VAL A 16 -33.24 40.38 37.59
CA VAL A 16 -33.58 41.14 38.80
C VAL A 16 -33.13 42.59 38.64
N VAL A 17 -31.92 42.81 38.11
CA VAL A 17 -31.39 44.14 37.82
C VAL A 17 -32.18 44.84 36.72
N LEU A 18 -32.51 44.14 35.63
CA LEU A 18 -33.33 44.69 34.54
C LEU A 18 -34.75 45.02 34.99
N ASN A 19 -35.36 44.17 35.82
CA ASN A 19 -36.67 44.43 36.43
C ASN A 19 -36.63 45.70 37.27
N TYR A 20 -35.65 45.78 38.17
CA TYR A 20 -35.49 46.94 39.02
C TYR A 20 -35.30 48.20 38.18
N ALA A 21 -34.41 48.18 37.19
CA ALA A 21 -34.14 49.33 36.32
C ALA A 21 -35.36 49.78 35.49
N LEU A 22 -36.18 48.84 34.98
CA LEU A 22 -37.33 49.14 34.15
C LEU A 22 -38.57 49.59 34.96
N PHE A 23 -38.76 49.10 36.18
CA PHE A 23 -39.94 49.43 37.01
C PHE A 23 -39.70 50.52 38.05
N SER A 24 -38.45 50.77 38.48
CA SER A 24 -38.14 51.89 39.39
C SER A 24 -38.08 53.24 38.66
N TRP A 25 -37.95 53.25 37.34
CA TRP A 25 -37.99 54.43 36.49
C TRP A 25 -39.28 54.39 35.66
N GLN A 26 -40.39 54.91 36.22
CA GLN A 26 -41.65 55.04 35.49
C GLN A 26 -41.49 56.09 34.38
N ALA A 27 -41.12 55.65 33.17
CA ALA A 27 -41.28 56.46 31.98
C ALA A 27 -42.77 56.81 31.80
N PRO A 28 -43.15 58.09 31.62
CA PRO A 28 -44.55 58.47 31.52
C PRO A 28 -45.19 57.77 30.30
N GLY A 29 -46.24 56.98 30.52
CA GLY A 29 -47.01 56.30 29.47
C GLY A 29 -46.91 54.77 29.43
N VAL A 30 -46.15 54.13 30.32
CA VAL A 30 -46.07 52.66 30.41
C VAL A 30 -46.99 52.16 31.52
N ASN A 31 -48.12 51.54 31.16
CA ASN A 31 -49.01 50.86 32.12
C ASN A 31 -48.31 49.60 32.64
N ALA A 32 -47.86 49.63 33.89
CA ALA A 32 -47.30 48.49 34.58
C ALA A 32 -48.42 47.53 35.00
N ASP A 33 -48.79 46.62 34.10
CA ASP A 33 -49.64 45.47 34.44
C ASP A 33 -48.86 44.55 35.40
N GLU A 34 -49.46 44.15 36.52
CA GLU A 34 -48.79 43.35 37.56
C GLU A 34 -48.25 42.00 37.01
N ASN A 35 -48.81 41.53 35.90
CA ASN A 35 -48.40 40.32 35.20
C ASN A 35 -47.27 40.51 34.17
N ALA A 36 -46.87 41.75 33.86
CA ALA A 36 -45.84 42.05 32.86
C ALA A 36 -44.47 41.45 33.23
N TRP A 37 -44.16 41.38 34.53
CA TRP A 37 -42.95 40.75 35.04
C TRP A 37 -42.88 39.25 34.72
N LEU A 38 -44.01 38.55 34.85
CA LEU A 38 -44.09 37.11 34.58
C LEU A 38 -43.82 36.82 33.10
N GLY A 39 -44.35 37.67 32.20
CA GLY A 39 -44.10 37.60 30.76
C GLY A 39 -42.62 37.87 30.39
N PHE A 40 -41.99 38.86 31.02
CA PHE A 40 -40.56 39.14 30.83
C PHE A 40 -39.69 37.97 31.29
N PHE A 41 -39.95 37.44 32.50
CA PHE A 41 -39.18 36.32 33.05
C PHE A 41 -39.33 35.05 32.20
N ALA A 42 -40.55 34.74 31.74
CA ALA A 42 -40.80 33.62 30.84
C ALA A 42 -40.02 33.75 29.52
N ASN A 43 -40.00 34.94 28.92
CA ASN A 43 -39.22 35.21 27.70
C ASN A 43 -37.71 35.09 27.94
N TYR A 44 -37.21 35.59 29.06
CA TYR A 44 -35.79 35.50 29.42
C TYR A 44 -35.34 34.05 29.62
N VAL A 45 -36.12 33.25 30.36
CA VAL A 45 -35.84 31.82 30.57
C VAL A 45 -35.92 31.06 29.24
N GLY A 46 -36.89 31.39 28.39
CA GLY A 46 -37.01 30.84 27.03
C GLY A 46 -35.77 31.11 26.18
N LEU A 47 -35.25 32.34 26.20
CA LEU A 47 -34.04 32.72 25.47
C LEU A 47 -32.80 31.99 25.96
N ILE A 48 -32.58 31.90 27.28
CA ILE A 48 -31.44 31.13 27.83
C ILE A 48 -31.55 29.66 27.44
N SER A 49 -32.74 29.08 27.55
CA SER A 49 -32.96 27.68 27.20
C SER A 49 -32.63 27.42 25.73
N ALA A 50 -33.06 28.31 24.83
CA ALA A 50 -32.72 28.25 23.41
C ALA A 50 -31.20 28.36 23.16
N VAL A 51 -30.52 29.29 23.82
CA VAL A 51 -29.05 29.43 23.72
C VAL A 51 -28.33 28.19 24.23
N CYS A 52 -28.76 27.63 25.37
CA CYS A 52 -28.19 26.40 25.91
C CYS A 52 -28.38 25.20 24.96
N ILE A 53 -29.56 25.05 24.36
CA ILE A 53 -29.83 24.02 23.36
C ILE A 53 -28.95 24.22 22.13
N ALA A 54 -28.84 25.45 21.63
CA ALA A 54 -28.00 25.77 20.48
C ALA A 54 -26.51 25.45 20.74
N LEU A 55 -25.99 25.81 21.92
CA LEU A 55 -24.61 25.48 22.31
C LEU A 55 -24.40 23.97 22.46
N TYR A 56 -25.36 23.26 23.03
CA TYR A 56 -25.32 21.81 23.17
C TYR A 56 -25.32 21.11 21.79
N GLN A 57 -26.20 21.54 20.89
CA GLN A 57 -26.25 21.04 19.51
C GLN A 57 -24.95 21.36 18.77
N GLN A 58 -24.41 22.57 18.89
CA GLN A 58 -23.14 22.95 18.29
C GLN A 58 -21.99 22.07 18.79
N HIS A 59 -21.97 21.74 20.09
CA HIS A 59 -20.95 20.86 20.66
C HIS A 59 -21.06 19.43 20.13
N ILE A 60 -22.26 18.88 20.04
CA ILE A 60 -22.51 17.56 19.43
C ILE A 60 -22.09 17.56 17.96
N GLN A 61 -22.51 18.56 17.19
CA GLN A 61 -22.20 18.68 15.77
C GLN A 61 -20.69 18.72 15.55
N ARG A 62 -19.96 19.54 16.32
CA ARG A 62 -18.49 19.62 16.24
C ARG A 62 -17.79 18.30 16.55
N LYS A 63 -18.33 17.48 17.46
CA LYS A 63 -17.76 16.15 17.73
C LYS A 63 -17.97 15.22 16.54
N LYS A 64 -19.20 15.21 16.01
CA LYS A 64 -19.55 14.39 14.84
C LYS A 64 -18.73 14.79 13.61
N ASP A 65 -18.61 16.08 13.33
CA ASP A 65 -17.84 16.58 12.18
C ASP A 65 -16.37 16.15 12.26
N LYS A 66 -15.77 16.16 13.46
CA LYS A 66 -14.40 15.67 13.66
C LYS A 66 -14.26 14.17 13.45
N GLU A 67 -15.21 13.39 13.94
CA GLU A 67 -15.23 11.94 13.74
C GLU A 67 -15.39 11.61 12.25
N ASP A 68 -16.33 12.27 11.57
CA ASP A 68 -16.57 12.11 10.14
C ASP A 68 -15.35 12.52 9.30
N GLU A 69 -14.65 13.62 9.66
CA GLU A 69 -13.41 14.06 9.01
C GLU A 69 -12.29 13.02 9.15
N LEU A 70 -12.11 12.44 10.34
CA LEU A 70 -11.11 11.39 10.57
C LEU A 70 -11.43 10.11 9.76
N VAL A 71 -12.70 9.73 9.70
CA VAL A 71 -13.14 8.58 8.90
C VAL A 71 -12.92 8.84 7.41
N GLN A 72 -13.18 10.05 6.92
CA GLN A 72 -12.94 10.41 5.52
C GLN A 72 -11.45 10.40 5.19
N LYS A 73 -10.61 11.01 6.03
CA LYS A 73 -9.14 11.00 5.86
C LYS A 73 -8.59 9.59 5.77
N LYS A 74 -9.03 8.69 6.67
CA LYS A 74 -8.61 7.29 6.65
C LYS A 74 -9.03 6.58 5.36
N LYS A 75 -10.28 6.79 4.90
CA LYS A 75 -10.76 6.22 3.63
C LYS A 75 -9.98 6.73 2.43
N GLU A 76 -9.61 8.01 2.43
CA GLU A 76 -8.82 8.61 1.36
C GLU A 76 -7.38 8.07 1.35
N GLU A 77 -6.74 7.95 2.51
CA GLU A 77 -5.42 7.31 2.65
C GLU A 77 -5.44 5.85 2.17
N ASP A 78 -6.44 5.07 2.58
CA ASP A 78 -6.58 3.67 2.16
C ASP A 78 -6.80 3.56 0.64
N ARG A 79 -7.56 4.51 0.06
CA ARG A 79 -7.75 4.58 -1.39
C ARG A 79 -6.45 4.94 -2.11
N LEU A 80 -5.72 5.95 -1.63
CA LEU A 80 -4.43 6.36 -2.21
C LEU A 80 -3.42 5.23 -2.16
N LYS A 81 -3.37 4.45 -1.07
CA LYS A 81 -2.54 3.25 -0.98
C LYS A 81 -2.91 2.25 -2.06
N ARG A 82 -4.19 1.87 -2.16
CA ARG A 82 -4.69 0.92 -3.17
C ARG A 82 -4.40 1.36 -4.60
N ASP A 83 -4.62 2.64 -4.90
CA ASP A 83 -4.40 3.21 -6.22
C ASP A 83 -2.89 3.30 -6.59
N ASN A 84 -2.00 3.28 -5.59
CA ASN A 84 -0.55 3.24 -5.73
C ASN A 84 0.05 1.85 -5.48
N ARG A 85 -0.75 0.78 -5.52
CA ARG A 85 -0.22 -0.58 -5.49
C ARG A 85 0.45 -0.92 -6.82
N SER A 86 1.64 -1.48 -6.70
CA SER A 86 2.39 -2.09 -7.79
C SER A 86 2.41 -3.59 -7.61
N TYR A 87 2.67 -4.29 -8.70
CA TYR A 87 2.72 -5.74 -8.78
C TYR A 87 3.93 -6.16 -9.60
N ILE A 88 4.54 -7.27 -9.19
CA ILE A 88 5.61 -7.92 -9.95
C ILE A 88 5.04 -9.18 -10.59
N VAL A 89 5.29 -9.32 -11.89
CA VAL A 89 5.04 -10.55 -12.63
C VAL A 89 6.36 -11.28 -12.81
N LEU A 90 6.37 -12.55 -12.44
CA LEU A 90 7.48 -13.46 -12.64
C LEU A 90 7.24 -14.35 -13.86
N HIS A 91 8.30 -14.60 -14.62
CA HIS A 91 8.28 -15.57 -15.71
C HIS A 91 9.63 -16.29 -15.79
N ASP A 92 9.61 -17.62 -15.63
CA ASP A 92 10.78 -18.47 -15.90
C ASP A 92 10.86 -18.76 -17.40
N PHE A 93 12.05 -18.63 -17.97
CA PHE A 93 12.32 -19.12 -19.32
C PHE A 93 13.80 -19.47 -19.52
N ASN A 94 14.03 -20.35 -20.49
CA ASN A 94 15.37 -20.75 -20.93
C ASN A 94 15.77 -19.96 -22.18
N SER A 95 16.99 -19.43 -22.18
CA SER A 95 17.52 -18.70 -23.34
C SER A 95 19.04 -18.73 -23.39
N ASN A 96 19.62 -18.24 -24.49
CA ASN A 96 21.06 -18.12 -24.66
C ASN A 96 21.66 -17.21 -23.58
N LEU A 97 22.94 -17.44 -23.26
CA LEU A 97 23.71 -16.52 -22.44
C LEU A 97 23.63 -15.09 -23.01
N ARG A 98 23.56 -14.11 -22.10
CA ARG A 98 23.38 -12.68 -22.41
C ARG A 98 22.09 -12.36 -23.18
N LEU A 99 21.13 -13.28 -23.23
CA LEU A 99 19.83 -13.12 -23.90
C LEU A 99 19.96 -12.77 -25.39
N LYS A 100 20.97 -13.36 -26.06
CA LYS A 100 21.17 -13.17 -27.50
C LYS A 100 19.91 -13.61 -28.26
N ASN A 101 19.43 -12.76 -29.16
CA ASN A 101 18.20 -12.96 -29.96
C ASN A 101 16.88 -12.93 -29.17
N VAL A 102 16.90 -12.54 -27.89
CA VAL A 102 15.67 -12.30 -27.13
C VAL A 102 15.23 -10.86 -27.39
N LYS A 103 13.97 -10.68 -27.79
CA LYS A 103 13.37 -9.34 -27.88
C LYS A 103 13.09 -8.85 -26.46
N THR A 104 13.74 -7.76 -26.07
CA THR A 104 13.60 -7.12 -24.76
C THR A 104 13.06 -5.70 -24.91
N HIS A 105 12.50 -5.15 -23.83
CA HIS A 105 12.20 -3.72 -23.77
C HIS A 105 13.50 -2.87 -23.72
N GLU A 106 13.36 -1.58 -24.05
CA GLU A 106 14.44 -0.63 -23.90
C GLU A 106 14.86 -0.54 -22.42
N ASN A 107 16.17 -0.46 -22.17
CA ASN A 107 16.77 -0.41 -20.83
C ASN A 107 16.58 -1.66 -19.94
N SER A 108 16.08 -2.78 -20.48
CA SER A 108 16.07 -4.05 -19.77
C SER A 108 17.49 -4.50 -19.37
N ARG A 109 17.61 -5.15 -18.21
CA ARG A 109 18.92 -5.44 -17.59
C ARG A 109 19.04 -6.89 -17.19
N ILE A 110 20.24 -7.45 -17.30
CA ILE A 110 20.59 -8.74 -16.72
C ILE A 110 21.34 -8.48 -15.41
N ILE A 111 20.92 -9.11 -14.32
CA ILE A 111 21.67 -9.10 -13.07
C ILE A 111 22.80 -10.12 -13.19
N GLU A 112 24.04 -9.66 -13.05
CA GLU A 112 25.20 -10.54 -13.04
C GLU A 112 25.37 -11.17 -11.66
N THR A 113 24.85 -12.38 -11.49
CA THR A 113 25.05 -13.17 -10.26
C THR A 113 26.42 -13.86 -10.28
N GLU A 114 26.95 -14.22 -9.10
CA GLU A 114 28.26 -14.87 -9.02
C GLU A 114 28.29 -16.24 -9.73
N GLY A 115 27.23 -17.04 -9.58
CA GLY A 115 27.11 -18.33 -10.27
C GLY A 115 27.04 -18.16 -11.79
N TYR A 116 26.33 -17.14 -12.26
CA TYR A 116 26.27 -16.81 -13.68
C TYR A 116 27.64 -16.39 -14.23
N ARG A 117 28.38 -15.53 -13.52
CA ARG A 117 29.72 -15.10 -13.92
C ARG A 117 30.67 -16.30 -14.05
N LYS A 118 30.70 -17.18 -13.04
CA LYS A 118 31.53 -18.39 -13.06
C LYS A 118 31.18 -19.32 -14.23
N LEU A 119 29.89 -19.46 -14.54
CA LEU A 119 29.43 -20.25 -15.68
C LEU A 119 29.95 -19.66 -17.00
N VAL A 120 29.81 -18.35 -17.19
CA VAL A 120 30.27 -17.65 -18.40
C VAL A 120 31.80 -17.80 -18.56
N ASP A 121 32.56 -17.59 -17.49
CA ASP A 121 34.03 -17.70 -17.50
C ASP A 121 34.49 -19.13 -17.80
N SER A 122 33.83 -20.13 -17.22
CA SER A 122 34.11 -21.55 -17.46
C SER A 122 33.86 -21.93 -18.93
N LEU A 123 32.73 -21.50 -19.49
CA LEU A 123 32.38 -21.78 -20.88
C LEU A 123 33.32 -21.10 -21.87
N ASN A 124 33.72 -19.85 -21.59
CA ASN A 124 34.71 -19.14 -22.39
C ASN A 124 36.06 -19.87 -22.40
N THR A 125 36.49 -20.39 -21.25
CA THR A 125 37.74 -21.15 -21.13
C THR A 125 37.68 -22.49 -21.87
N MET A 126 36.54 -23.18 -21.83
CA MET A 126 36.39 -24.52 -22.43
C MET A 126 36.18 -24.50 -23.95
N THR A 127 35.43 -23.53 -24.47
CA THR A 127 34.89 -23.59 -25.84
C THR A 127 35.26 -22.39 -26.72
N GLY A 128 35.76 -21.30 -26.14
CA GLY A 128 36.02 -20.05 -26.86
C GLY A 128 34.75 -19.34 -27.36
N ALA A 129 33.55 -19.88 -27.11
CA ALA A 129 32.28 -19.31 -27.56
C ALA A 129 31.13 -19.60 -26.57
N SER A 130 30.90 -18.70 -25.61
CA SER A 130 29.79 -18.80 -24.65
C SER A 130 28.39 -18.70 -25.28
N ASP A 131 28.26 -18.05 -26.43
CA ASP A 131 26.95 -17.65 -26.99
C ASP A 131 26.05 -18.80 -27.45
N ALA A 132 26.60 -20.02 -27.57
CA ALA A 132 25.87 -21.21 -27.98
C ALA A 132 25.16 -21.93 -26.83
N PHE A 133 25.41 -21.52 -25.58
CA PHE A 133 24.88 -22.18 -24.40
C PHE A 133 23.63 -21.48 -23.88
N ASN A 134 22.70 -22.28 -23.35
CA ASN A 134 21.47 -21.79 -22.74
C ASN A 134 21.55 -21.86 -21.22
N THR A 135 20.80 -20.98 -20.57
CA THR A 135 20.57 -21.01 -19.13
C THR A 135 19.14 -20.56 -18.82
N SER A 136 18.67 -20.83 -17.60
CA SER A 136 17.38 -20.35 -17.11
C SER A 136 17.52 -18.94 -16.55
N PHE A 137 16.53 -18.12 -16.85
CA PHE A 137 16.38 -16.77 -16.34
C PHE A 137 15.01 -16.60 -15.70
N LEU A 138 15.00 -15.96 -14.55
CA LEU A 138 13.79 -15.36 -14.02
C LEU A 138 13.64 -13.95 -14.61
N LYS A 139 12.58 -13.73 -15.37
CA LYS A 139 12.16 -12.42 -15.85
C LYS A 139 11.21 -11.78 -14.83
N LEU A 140 11.56 -10.57 -14.40
CA LEU A 140 10.71 -9.72 -13.58
C LEU A 140 10.15 -8.58 -14.43
N SER A 141 8.88 -8.29 -14.25
CA SER A 141 8.20 -7.16 -14.89
C SER A 141 7.34 -6.41 -13.88
N HIS A 142 7.49 -5.09 -13.83
CA HIS A 142 6.74 -4.22 -12.94
C HIS A 142 5.46 -3.71 -13.61
N TYR A 143 4.32 -3.93 -12.94
CA TYR A 143 2.99 -3.47 -13.32
C TYR A 143 2.35 -2.66 -12.19
N GLY A 144 1.32 -1.87 -12.52
CA GLY A 144 0.63 -1.01 -11.57
C GLY A 144 0.57 0.43 -12.06
N ASN A 145 -0.01 1.29 -11.23
CA ASN A 145 -0.08 2.73 -11.52
C ASN A 145 1.27 3.44 -11.29
N PRO A 146 2.01 3.16 -10.19
CA PRO A 146 3.31 3.81 -9.96
C PRO A 146 4.32 3.52 -11.07
N GLU A 147 5.16 4.52 -11.37
CA GLU A 147 6.26 4.38 -12.33
C GLU A 147 7.47 3.64 -11.74
N VAL A 148 7.53 3.48 -10.41
CA VAL A 148 8.68 2.89 -9.73
C VAL A 148 8.29 2.21 -8.42
N ILE A 149 9.02 1.16 -8.06
CA ILE A 149 9.05 0.57 -6.72
C ILE A 149 10.46 0.66 -6.12
N LEU A 150 10.53 0.66 -4.80
CA LEU A 150 11.74 0.89 -4.03
C LEU A 150 12.16 -0.36 -3.27
N ASP A 151 13.42 -0.40 -2.84
CA ASP A 151 14.01 -1.46 -2.02
C ASP A 151 13.72 -2.88 -2.52
N CYS A 152 13.66 -3.06 -3.84
CA CYS A 152 13.33 -4.33 -4.46
C CYS A 152 14.45 -5.35 -4.25
N ARG A 153 14.08 -6.50 -3.70
CA ARG A 153 14.96 -7.63 -3.40
C ARG A 153 14.32 -8.93 -3.87
N VAL A 154 15.13 -9.81 -4.42
CA VAL A 154 14.71 -11.13 -4.87
C VAL A 154 15.55 -12.18 -4.16
N PHE A 155 14.88 -13.16 -3.55
CA PHE A 155 15.49 -14.33 -2.95
C PHE A 155 15.09 -15.53 -3.79
N LEU A 156 16.09 -16.32 -4.17
CA LEU A 156 15.92 -17.50 -5.01
C LEU A 156 16.42 -18.71 -4.25
N GLN A 157 15.58 -19.74 -4.21
CA GLN A 157 15.96 -21.09 -3.79
C GLN A 157 15.88 -22.01 -5.01
N THR A 158 16.99 -22.68 -5.30
CA THR A 158 17.13 -23.56 -6.46
C THR A 158 17.65 -24.92 -6.04
N LYS A 159 17.45 -25.93 -6.90
CA LYS A 159 17.97 -27.28 -6.73
C LYS A 159 18.60 -27.76 -8.03
N THR A 160 19.81 -28.32 -7.95
CA THR A 160 20.43 -28.97 -9.11
C THR A 160 19.93 -30.42 -9.26
N SER A 161 20.16 -31.04 -10.42
CA SER A 161 19.90 -32.47 -10.67
C SER A 161 20.54 -33.39 -9.62
N GLU A 162 21.71 -33.03 -9.10
CA GLU A 162 22.42 -33.75 -8.05
C GLU A 162 21.79 -33.57 -6.66
N GLY A 163 20.77 -32.71 -6.54
CA GLY A 163 20.09 -32.42 -5.29
C GLY A 163 20.71 -31.29 -4.46
N ASN A 164 21.74 -30.62 -4.98
CA ASN A 164 22.39 -29.52 -4.26
C ASN A 164 21.45 -28.30 -4.23
N LEU A 165 21.19 -27.79 -3.02
CA LEU A 165 20.40 -26.59 -2.82
C LEU A 165 21.26 -25.34 -3.00
N GLY A 166 20.78 -24.42 -3.83
CA GLY A 166 21.36 -23.09 -3.99
C GLY A 166 20.41 -22.05 -3.42
N ASN A 167 20.94 -21.15 -2.59
CA ASN A 167 20.21 -19.97 -2.11
C ASN A 167 21.01 -18.73 -2.46
N PHE A 168 20.39 -17.76 -3.11
CA PHE A 168 21.04 -16.47 -3.31
C PHE A 168 20.04 -15.34 -3.34
N LYS A 169 20.56 -14.16 -2.99
CA LYS A 169 19.83 -12.91 -2.86
C LYS A 169 20.32 -11.93 -3.90
N VAL A 170 19.39 -11.22 -4.53
CA VAL A 170 19.64 -10.15 -5.48
C VAL A 170 19.00 -8.87 -4.95
N ASP A 171 19.82 -7.84 -4.76
CA ASP A 171 19.37 -6.49 -4.41
C ASP A 171 19.25 -5.66 -5.71
N ILE A 172 18.02 -5.38 -6.13
CA ILE A 172 17.72 -4.53 -7.30
C ILE A 172 17.70 -3.05 -6.90
N GLY A 173 17.18 -2.76 -5.71
CA GLY A 173 17.00 -1.38 -5.24
C GLY A 173 15.78 -0.73 -5.91
N VAL A 174 15.99 0.04 -6.97
CA VAL A 174 14.92 0.76 -7.66
C VAL A 174 14.51 0.00 -8.92
N PHE A 175 13.21 -0.29 -9.06
CA PHE A 175 12.68 -0.98 -10.24
C PHE A 175 11.60 -0.15 -10.91
N GLU A 176 11.95 0.39 -12.08
CA GLU A 176 11.10 1.24 -12.91
C GLU A 176 10.08 0.40 -13.71
N LYS A 177 8.95 1.01 -14.04
CA LYS A 177 7.94 0.42 -14.91
C LYS A 177 8.42 0.45 -16.37
N GLY A 178 8.05 -0.57 -17.14
CA GLY A 178 8.40 -0.65 -18.56
C GLY A 178 9.79 -1.20 -18.85
N ILE A 179 10.65 -1.40 -17.84
CA ILE A 179 11.89 -2.17 -17.98
C ILE A 179 11.67 -3.61 -17.53
N GLU A 180 12.49 -4.53 -18.06
CA GLU A 180 12.50 -5.93 -17.61
C GLU A 180 13.83 -6.23 -16.93
N ILE A 181 13.77 -6.96 -15.82
CA ILE A 181 14.97 -7.42 -15.11
C ILE A 181 15.07 -8.92 -15.27
N PHE A 182 16.22 -9.38 -15.74
CA PHE A 182 16.52 -10.79 -15.95
C PHE A 182 17.53 -11.26 -14.92
N ILE A 183 17.14 -12.23 -14.09
CA ILE A 183 18.00 -12.80 -13.06
C ILE A 183 18.35 -14.24 -13.49
N PRO A 184 19.61 -14.53 -13.84
CA PRO A 184 20.04 -15.89 -14.08
C PRO A 184 19.85 -16.74 -12.83
N THR A 185 19.32 -17.95 -13.00
CA THR A 185 18.95 -18.84 -11.89
C THR A 185 20.10 -19.76 -11.44
N VAL A 186 21.30 -19.55 -11.99
CA VAL A 186 22.47 -20.43 -11.81
C VAL A 186 23.06 -20.29 -10.40
N PRO A 187 23.07 -21.34 -9.57
CA PRO A 187 23.73 -21.30 -8.27
C PRO A 187 25.26 -21.36 -8.41
N ILE A 188 25.98 -20.91 -7.39
CA ILE A 188 27.46 -20.81 -7.39
C ILE A 188 28.17 -22.14 -7.66
N ASN A 189 27.57 -23.24 -7.25
CA ASN A 189 28.10 -24.60 -7.33
C ASN A 189 27.57 -25.38 -8.54
N ALA A 190 26.85 -24.74 -9.47
CA ALA A 190 26.44 -25.40 -10.70
C ALA A 190 27.61 -25.63 -11.65
N HIS A 191 27.58 -26.77 -12.32
CA HIS A 191 28.49 -27.16 -13.38
C HIS A 191 27.81 -27.10 -14.76
N VAL A 192 28.63 -27.04 -15.81
CA VAL A 192 28.11 -27.08 -17.19
C VAL A 192 27.45 -28.43 -17.43
N GLY A 193 26.18 -28.40 -17.84
CA GLY A 193 25.37 -29.61 -18.06
C GLY A 193 24.37 -29.88 -16.93
N ASP A 194 24.49 -29.19 -15.79
CA ASP A 194 23.51 -29.31 -14.71
C ASP A 194 22.15 -28.72 -15.12
N THR A 195 21.09 -29.40 -14.71
CA THR A 195 19.74 -28.84 -14.75
C THR A 195 19.45 -28.17 -13.41
N VAL A 196 18.96 -26.93 -13.44
CA VAL A 196 18.59 -26.17 -12.25
C VAL A 196 17.08 -25.98 -12.23
N GLU A 197 16.46 -26.41 -11.13
CA GLU A 197 15.05 -26.21 -10.84
C GLU A 197 14.88 -25.09 -9.80
N ILE A 198 13.97 -24.14 -10.05
CA ILE A 198 13.61 -23.11 -9.07
C ILE A 198 12.60 -23.72 -8.10
N ILE A 199 12.92 -23.77 -6.82
CA ILE A 199 12.00 -24.26 -5.78
C ILE A 199 11.08 -23.13 -5.32
N GLU A 200 11.68 -21.98 -5.02
CA GLU A 200 10.97 -20.85 -4.43
C GLU A 200 11.58 -19.53 -4.91
N VAL A 201 10.72 -18.56 -5.18
CA VAL A 201 11.10 -17.17 -5.39
C VAL A 201 10.36 -16.30 -4.39
N LYS A 202 11.10 -15.47 -3.66
CA LYS A 202 10.52 -14.41 -2.81
C LYS A 202 10.95 -13.06 -3.33
N VAL A 203 10.00 -12.17 -3.58
CA VAL A 203 10.24 -10.79 -3.98
C VAL A 203 9.72 -9.86 -2.91
N GLU A 204 10.60 -9.03 -2.35
CA GLU A 204 10.26 -8.02 -1.35
C GLU A 204 10.51 -6.64 -1.94
N TYR A 205 9.57 -5.71 -1.76
CA TYR A 205 9.74 -4.32 -2.20
C TYR A 205 8.84 -3.36 -1.42
N SER A 206 9.09 -2.07 -1.56
CA SER A 206 8.29 -0.99 -1.00
C SER A 206 7.61 -0.18 -2.09
N THR A 207 6.33 0.14 -1.89
CA THR A 207 5.58 1.05 -2.76
C THR A 207 5.87 2.51 -2.42
N LEU A 208 5.47 3.43 -3.31
CA LEU A 208 5.55 4.88 -3.04
C LEU A 208 4.68 5.33 -1.86
N SER A 209 3.68 4.52 -1.47
CA SER A 209 2.85 4.75 -0.28
C SER A 209 3.40 4.07 0.97
N ASN A 210 4.67 3.65 0.95
CA ASN A 210 5.38 3.01 2.06
C ASN A 210 4.74 1.68 2.52
N GLU A 211 4.02 0.99 1.63
CA GLU A 211 3.57 -0.39 1.88
C GLU A 211 4.72 -1.34 1.55
N LYS A 212 4.99 -2.33 2.40
CA LYS A 212 5.94 -3.41 2.08
C LYS A 212 5.18 -4.57 1.47
N VAL A 213 5.57 -4.99 0.27
CA VAL A 213 4.93 -6.08 -0.46
C VAL A 213 5.86 -7.28 -0.53
N HIS A 214 5.33 -8.44 -0.17
CA HIS A 214 6.01 -9.72 -0.20
C HIS A 214 5.27 -10.62 -1.19
N TYR A 215 5.92 -10.93 -2.31
CA TYR A 215 5.43 -11.92 -3.25
C TYR A 215 6.23 -13.21 -3.12
N ILE A 216 5.55 -14.34 -3.05
CA ILE A 216 6.12 -15.66 -2.84
C ILE A 216 5.57 -16.58 -3.93
N HIS A 217 6.46 -17.15 -4.75
CA HIS A 217 6.18 -18.22 -5.70
C HIS A 217 6.83 -19.50 -5.18
N SER A 218 6.04 -20.49 -4.78
CA SER A 218 6.52 -21.73 -4.17
C SER A 218 6.03 -22.95 -4.97
N LEU A 219 6.95 -23.65 -5.62
CA LEU A 219 6.63 -24.90 -6.32
C LEU A 219 6.27 -26.05 -5.38
N PRO A 220 6.95 -26.28 -4.23
CA PRO A 220 6.57 -27.34 -3.30
C PRO A 220 5.17 -27.18 -2.73
N GLU A 221 4.77 -25.93 -2.44
CA GLU A 221 3.43 -25.63 -1.94
C GLU A 221 2.41 -25.49 -3.08
N LYS A 222 2.88 -25.44 -4.33
CA LYS A 222 2.11 -25.14 -5.53
C LYS A 222 1.30 -23.85 -5.34
N LYS A 223 1.91 -22.78 -4.84
CA LYS A 223 1.21 -21.55 -4.49
C LYS A 223 1.97 -20.30 -4.87
N ASP A 224 1.20 -19.31 -5.31
CA ASP A 224 1.59 -17.92 -5.43
C ASP A 224 0.85 -17.11 -4.38
N ILE A 225 1.59 -16.36 -3.57
CA ILE A 225 1.03 -15.54 -2.50
C ILE A 225 1.61 -14.13 -2.61
N CYS A 226 0.75 -13.13 -2.65
CA CYS A 226 1.16 -11.73 -2.50
C CYS A 226 0.55 -11.15 -1.23
N LYS A 227 1.40 -10.63 -0.36
CA LYS A 227 1.01 -10.05 0.93
C LYS A 227 1.54 -8.64 1.05
N ILE A 228 0.81 -7.80 1.79
CA ILE A 228 1.28 -6.50 2.26
C ILE A 228 1.54 -6.59 3.76
N ILE A 229 2.65 -5.98 4.18
CA ILE A 229 3.00 -5.78 5.59
C ILE A 229 2.88 -4.30 5.90
N ASN A 230 1.84 -3.92 6.63
CA ASN A 230 1.57 -2.54 7.07
C ASN A 230 1.53 -2.52 8.61
N ASP A 231 2.42 -1.74 9.24
CA ASP A 231 2.46 -1.57 10.71
C ASP A 231 2.46 -2.89 11.51
N GLY A 232 3.10 -3.93 10.97
CA GLY A 232 3.18 -5.26 11.57
C GLY A 232 1.95 -6.15 11.34
N GLN A 233 0.93 -5.67 10.61
CA GLN A 233 -0.21 -6.47 10.17
C GLN A 233 0.04 -6.99 8.75
N GLU A 234 -0.18 -8.30 8.56
CA GLU A 234 -0.14 -8.94 7.25
C GLU A 234 -1.53 -8.97 6.62
N GLU A 235 -1.66 -8.43 5.41
CA GLU A 235 -2.85 -8.53 4.55
C GLU A 235 -2.49 -9.37 3.33
N VAL A 236 -3.19 -10.50 3.11
CA VAL A 236 -3.03 -11.29 1.87
C VAL A 236 -3.85 -10.61 0.76
N LEU A 237 -3.19 -10.13 -0.28
CA LEU A 237 -3.85 -9.51 -1.44
C LEU A 237 -4.42 -10.56 -2.39
N TYR A 238 -3.63 -11.60 -2.65
CA TYR A 238 -4.08 -12.75 -3.41
C TYR A 238 -3.30 -14.00 -3.02
N GLU A 239 -3.97 -15.12 -3.20
CA GLU A 239 -3.40 -16.45 -3.11
C GLU A 239 -3.91 -17.22 -4.33
N PHE A 240 -3.01 -17.82 -5.08
CA PHE A 240 -3.31 -18.59 -6.27
C PHE A 240 -2.68 -19.97 -6.17
N GLN A 241 -3.48 -21.01 -6.41
CA GLN A 241 -3.01 -22.38 -6.45
C GLN A 241 -2.47 -22.69 -7.85
N LEU A 242 -1.21 -23.10 -7.92
CA LEU A 242 -0.53 -23.50 -9.15
C LEU A 242 -1.03 -24.88 -9.58
N ASP A 243 -2.13 -24.89 -10.33
CA ASP A 243 -2.62 -26.09 -11.00
C ASP A 243 -1.90 -26.31 -12.34
N GLU A 244 -1.49 -27.55 -12.60
CA GLU A 244 -0.83 -27.92 -13.85
C GLU A 244 -1.80 -27.75 -15.01
N SER A 245 -1.44 -26.87 -15.95
CA SER A 245 -2.18 -26.67 -17.19
C SER A 245 -1.30 -27.09 -18.36
N SER A 246 -1.80 -27.97 -19.21
CA SER A 246 -1.14 -28.34 -20.47
C SER A 246 -1.77 -27.58 -21.63
N TRP A 247 -0.93 -26.94 -22.44
CA TRP A 247 -1.36 -26.18 -23.59
C TRP A 247 -0.69 -26.76 -24.84
N ILE A 248 -1.48 -26.96 -25.90
CA ILE A 248 -0.96 -27.28 -27.23
C ILE A 248 -1.09 -26.04 -28.11
N TYR A 249 -0.05 -25.77 -28.91
CA TYR A 249 -0.16 -24.71 -29.90
C TYR A 249 -1.20 -25.11 -30.97
N PRO A 250 -2.13 -24.22 -31.33
CA PRO A 250 -2.95 -24.44 -32.52
C PRO A 250 -2.02 -24.49 -33.73
N ASN A 251 -2.24 -25.45 -34.64
CA ASN A 251 -1.44 -25.63 -35.86
C ASN A 251 -1.28 -24.30 -36.61
N LYS A 252 -0.14 -23.64 -36.45
CA LYS A 252 0.23 -22.49 -37.28
C LYS A 252 0.66 -23.08 -38.62
N LEU A 253 -0.15 -22.88 -39.66
CA LEU A 253 0.28 -23.10 -41.05
C LEU A 253 1.60 -22.35 -41.23
N GLN A 254 2.68 -23.06 -41.53
CA GLN A 254 3.92 -22.46 -41.99
C GLN A 254 3.55 -21.64 -43.23
N ARG A 255 3.64 -20.31 -43.14
CA ARG A 255 3.69 -19.49 -44.34
C ARG A 255 5.14 -19.55 -44.82
N ASP A 256 5.29 -20.13 -46.00
CA ASP A 256 6.53 -20.17 -46.80
C ASP A 256 7.20 -18.79 -46.91
#